data_AF-A0A2U1KZE9-F1
#
_entry.id   AF-A0A2U1KZE9-F1
#
_cell.length_a   1.000
_cell.length_b   1.000
_cell.length_c   1.000
_cell.angle_alpha   90.00
_cell.angle_beta   90.00
_cell.angle_gamma   90.00
#
_symmetry.space_group_name_H-M   'P 1'
#
loop_
_entity.id
_entity.type
_entity.pdbx_description
1 polymer ?
#
loop_
_entity_poly.entity_id
_entity_poly.type
_entity_poly.pdbx_seq_one_letter_code
_entity_poly.pdbx_strand_id
1 'polypeptide(L)'
;MSFPRLYALECERGVSVAAKLIISSLTSSFRRNPRGGIEEEQYLLLVEIVAPVILSNSSDRWVWSLDSAGDFSVKSARTLIDDSFLPTIGNATRWVNVVPIKINVFP
;
A
#
# COMPACT_ATOMS: atom_id res chain seq x y z
N MET A 1 0.02 -0.69 -12.76
CA MET A 1 1.04 0.34 -12.47
C MET A 1 0.50 1.67 -12.93
N SER A 2 0.38 2.65 -12.04
CA SER A 2 0.05 4.03 -12.45
C SER A 2 1.30 4.70 -13.02
N PHE A 3 1.15 5.53 -14.05
CA PHE A 3 2.23 6.30 -14.72
C PHE A 3 3.41 5.53 -15.37
N PRO A 4 3.17 4.44 -16.15
CA PRO A 4 4.26 3.64 -16.73
C PRO A 4 5.16 4.41 -17.71
N ARG A 5 4.66 5.46 -18.36
CA ARG A 5 5.45 6.25 -19.32
C ARG A 5 6.41 7.18 -18.61
N LEU A 6 5.98 7.82 -17.52
CA LEU A 6 6.85 8.64 -16.67
C LEU A 6 7.92 7.78 -15.99
N TYR A 7 7.55 6.60 -15.47
CA TYR A 7 8.52 5.67 -14.89
C TYR A 7 9.62 5.26 -15.87
N ALA A 8 9.29 5.10 -17.15
CA ALA A 8 10.27 4.81 -18.20
C ALA A 8 11.17 6.01 -18.56
N LEU A 9 10.85 7.22 -18.10
CA LEU A 9 11.69 8.42 -18.24
C LEU A 9 12.62 8.62 -17.03
N GLU A 10 12.31 8.03 -15.88
CA GLU A 10 13.07 8.17 -14.63
C GLU A 10 14.46 7.55 -14.73
N CYS A 11 15.50 8.37 -14.50
CA CYS A 11 16.88 7.89 -14.38
C CYS A 11 17.18 7.36 -12.98
N GLU A 12 16.60 7.98 -11.95
CA GLU A 12 16.87 7.67 -10.55
C GLU A 12 15.74 6.82 -9.95
N ARG A 13 15.82 5.50 -10.13
CA ARG A 13 14.75 4.57 -9.70
C ARG A 13 14.56 4.46 -8.19
N GLY A 14 15.55 4.89 -7.41
CA GLY A 14 15.55 4.88 -5.95
C GLY A 14 15.26 6.23 -5.31
N VAL A 15 14.91 7.26 -6.09
CA VAL A 15 14.62 8.59 -5.55
C VAL A 15 13.45 8.53 -4.58
N SER A 16 13.60 9.14 -3.41
CA SER A 16 12.50 9.23 -2.45
C SER A 16 11.44 10.22 -2.94
N VAL A 17 10.18 10.00 -2.55
CA VAL A 17 9.08 10.94 -2.88
C VAL A 17 9.39 12.34 -2.36
N ALA A 18 9.97 12.44 -1.16
CA ALA A 18 10.37 13.72 -0.57
C ALA A 18 11.43 14.43 -1.43
N ALA A 19 12.51 13.74 -1.82
CA ALA A 19 13.54 14.33 -2.67
C ALA A 19 12.97 14.77 -4.03
N LYS A 20 12.11 13.94 -4.62
CA LYS A 20 11.48 14.20 -5.92
C LYS A 20 10.54 15.41 -5.93
N LEU A 21 9.86 15.68 -4.81
CA LEU A 21 8.93 16.81 -4.65
C LEU A 21 9.60 18.10 -4.19
N ILE A 22 10.73 18.02 -3.48
CA ILE A 22 11.50 19.20 -3.04
C ILE A 22 12.24 19.86 -4.21
N ILE A 23 12.65 19.07 -5.21
CA ILE A 23 13.30 19.61 -6.41
C ILE A 23 12.26 20.40 -7.21
N SER A 24 12.65 21.58 -7.69
CA SER A 24 11.78 22.56 -8.38
C SER A 24 11.03 22.03 -9.62
N SER A 25 11.36 20.84 -10.12
CA SER A 25 10.62 20.16 -11.17
C SER A 25 10.58 18.65 -10.94
N LEU A 26 9.38 18.07 -11.07
CA LEU A 26 9.18 16.61 -11.14
C LEU A 26 9.94 15.96 -12.30
N THR A 27 10.24 16.71 -13.36
CA THR A 27 10.97 16.22 -14.53
C THR A 27 12.49 16.27 -14.38
N SER A 28 13.01 16.79 -13.26
CA SER A 28 14.44 17.05 -13.04
C SER A 28 15.34 15.83 -13.24
N SER A 29 14.96 14.67 -12.70
CA SER A 29 15.71 13.41 -12.87
C SER A 29 15.24 12.57 -14.06
N PHE A 30 14.34 13.08 -14.91
CA PHE A 30 13.97 12.38 -16.13
C PHE A 30 15.09 12.50 -17.18
N ARG A 31 15.32 11.44 -17.96
CA ARG A 31 16.26 11.46 -19.10
C ARG A 31 15.93 12.50 -20.17
N ARG A 32 14.65 12.90 -20.25
CA ARG A 32 14.11 13.96 -21.10
C ARG A 32 12.72 14.36 -20.60
N ASN A 33 12.25 15.54 -20.98
CA ASN A 33 10.87 15.95 -20.72
C ASN A 33 9.84 15.07 -21.48
N PRO A 34 8.61 14.97 -20.95
CA PRO A 34 7.46 14.43 -21.68
C PRO A 34 7.29 15.14 -23.03
N ARG A 35 6.95 14.39 -24.08
CA ARG A 35 6.86 14.92 -25.47
C ARG A 35 5.43 15.12 -25.97
N GLY A 36 4.44 15.16 -25.09
CA GLY A 36 3.03 15.17 -25.48
C GLY A 36 2.35 13.80 -25.41
N GLY A 37 1.11 13.75 -25.89
CA GLY A 37 0.29 12.55 -25.92
C GLY A 37 0.14 11.92 -24.53
N ILE A 38 0.25 10.58 -24.48
CA ILE A 38 0.08 9.82 -23.24
C ILE A 38 1.17 10.12 -22.18
N GLU A 39 2.36 10.60 -22.59
CA GLU A 39 3.38 11.01 -21.63
C GLU A 39 2.94 12.28 -20.88
N GLU A 40 2.40 13.25 -21.63
CA GLU A 40 1.92 14.52 -21.07
C GLU A 40 0.65 14.33 -20.25
N GLU A 41 -0.29 13.51 -20.71
CA GLU A 41 -1.50 13.18 -19.95
C GLU A 41 -1.15 12.56 -18.59
N GLN A 42 -0.21 11.62 -18.57
CA GLN A 42 0.29 11.05 -17.32
C GLN A 42 1.01 12.08 -16.46
N TYR A 43 1.77 12.98 -17.06
CA TYR A 43 2.48 14.04 -16.35
C TYR A 43 1.52 15.01 -15.67
N LEU A 44 0.51 15.50 -16.39
CA LEU A 44 -0.50 16.42 -15.86
C LEU A 44 -1.29 15.77 -14.71
N LEU A 45 -1.68 14.51 -14.86
CA LEU A 45 -2.35 13.76 -13.80
C LEU A 45 -1.45 13.57 -12.56
N LEU A 46 -0.15 13.30 -12.76
CA LEU A 46 0.80 13.22 -11.66
C LEU A 46 0.91 14.57 -10.94
N VAL A 47 1.05 15.66 -11.68
CA VAL A 47 1.11 17.02 -11.14
C VAL A 47 -0.13 17.33 -10.31
N GLU A 48 -1.32 17.01 -10.81
CA GLU A 48 -2.58 17.22 -10.10
C GLU A 48 -2.64 16.45 -8.76
N ILE A 49 -2.20 15.19 -8.76
CA ILE A 49 -2.20 14.33 -7.56
C ILE A 49 -1.20 14.83 -6.51
N VAL A 50 -0.04 15.34 -6.93
CA VAL A 50 0.98 15.79 -5.98
C VAL A 50 0.81 17.26 -5.56
N ALA A 51 0.05 18.07 -6.30
CA ALA A 51 -0.18 19.47 -5.97
C ALA A 51 -0.67 19.73 -4.53
N PRO A 52 -1.60 18.94 -3.95
CA PRO A 52 -2.03 19.16 -2.57
C PRO A 52 -1.08 18.57 -1.51
N VAL A 53 0.01 17.89 -1.91
CA VAL A 53 0.91 17.21 -0.97
C VAL A 53 1.79 18.23 -0.26
N ILE A 54 1.65 18.30 1.07
CA ILE A 54 2.51 19.11 1.93
C ILE A 54 3.45 18.15 2.68
N LEU A 55 4.75 18.27 2.42
CA LEU A 55 5.75 17.51 3.14
C LEU A 55 6.00 18.15 4.51
N SER A 56 6.05 17.32 5.54
CA SER A 56 6.46 17.73 6.89
C SER A 56 7.84 17.15 7.18
N ASN A 57 8.63 17.82 8.03
CA ASN A 57 9.93 17.31 8.48
C ASN A 57 9.78 16.24 9.58
N SER A 58 8.72 15.43 9.53
CA SER A 58 8.46 14.36 10.49
C SER A 58 8.69 13.01 9.82
N SER A 59 9.05 12.00 10.63
CA SER A 59 9.18 10.64 10.12
C SER A 59 7.84 10.12 9.59
N ASP A 60 7.92 9.29 8.55
CA ASP A 60 6.75 8.61 8.00
C ASP A 60 6.01 7.84 9.10
N ARG A 61 4.69 7.95 9.08
CA ARG A 61 3.79 7.24 10.01
C ARG A 61 2.84 6.40 9.20
N TRP A 62 2.69 5.15 9.61
CA TRP A 62 1.60 4.29 9.15
C TRP A 62 0.64 4.11 10.31
N VAL A 63 -0.64 3.95 9.98
CA VAL A 63 -1.71 3.72 10.96
C VAL A 63 -2.38 2.40 10.61
N TRP A 64 -2.53 1.54 11.61
CA TRP A 64 -3.26 0.30 11.49
C TRP A 64 -4.77 0.56 11.49
N SER A 65 -5.43 0.36 10.35
CA SER A 65 -6.86 0.67 10.21
C SER A 65 -7.81 -0.44 10.71
N LEU A 66 -7.28 -1.60 11.13
CA LEU A 66 -8.11 -2.70 11.63
C LEU A 66 -8.46 -2.56 13.12
N ASP A 67 -7.94 -1.54 13.79
CA ASP A 67 -8.24 -1.26 15.19
C ASP A 67 -8.30 0.26 15.43
N SER A 68 -9.11 0.68 16.40
CA SER A 68 -9.30 2.10 16.73
C SER A 68 -8.09 2.73 17.40
N ALA A 69 -7.21 1.92 17.99
CA ALA A 69 -5.93 2.36 18.54
C ALA A 69 -4.96 2.87 17.47
N GLY A 70 -5.14 2.48 16.19
CA GLY A 70 -4.20 2.82 15.13
C GLY A 70 -2.87 2.06 15.18
N ASP A 71 -2.68 1.21 16.19
CA ASP A 71 -1.51 0.37 16.38
C ASP A 71 -1.75 -1.05 15.85
N PHE A 72 -0.68 -1.67 15.34
CA PHE A 72 -0.76 -3.07 14.94
C PHE A 72 -0.98 -3.99 16.14
N SER A 73 -1.87 -4.95 15.93
CA SER A 73 -2.07 -6.05 16.87
C SER A 73 -2.28 -7.35 16.10
N VAL A 74 -1.61 -8.40 16.58
CA VAL A 74 -1.81 -9.77 16.07
C VAL A 74 -3.28 -10.18 16.20
N LYS A 75 -3.98 -9.69 17.22
CA LYS A 75 -5.41 -9.97 17.43
C LYS A 75 -6.25 -9.44 16.27
N SER A 76 -6.13 -8.16 15.92
CA SER A 76 -6.93 -7.54 14.86
C SER A 76 -6.58 -8.09 13.47
N ALA A 77 -5.30 -8.36 13.22
CA ALA A 77 -4.88 -9.08 12.00
C ALA A 77 -5.53 -10.47 11.91
N ARG A 78 -5.50 -11.24 13.00
CA ARG A 78 -6.10 -12.57 13.05
C ARG A 78 -7.61 -12.52 12.90
N THR A 79 -8.30 -11.61 13.57
CA THR A 79 -9.76 -11.45 13.43
C THR A 79 -10.14 -11.16 11.98
N LEU A 80 -9.42 -10.29 11.27
CA LEU A 80 -9.69 -10.05 9.85
C LEU A 80 -9.54 -11.32 8.99
N ILE A 81 -8.50 -12.10 9.23
CA ILE A 81 -8.27 -13.38 8.52
C ILE A 81 -9.42 -14.34 8.85
N ASP A 82 -9.70 -14.54 10.13
CA ASP A 82 -10.73 -15.45 10.60
C ASP A 82 -12.11 -15.05 10.02
N ASP A 83 -12.49 -13.77 10.03
CA ASP A 83 -13.75 -13.27 9.45
C ASP A 83 -13.81 -13.43 7.92
N SER A 84 -12.66 -13.37 7.23
CA SER A 84 -12.60 -13.50 5.77
C SER A 84 -12.63 -14.96 5.29
N PHE A 85 -12.07 -15.88 6.09
CA PHE A 85 -11.85 -17.27 5.69
C PHE A 85 -12.76 -18.27 6.40
N LEU A 86 -13.23 -17.96 7.60
CA LEU A 86 -14.13 -18.85 8.33
C LEU A 86 -15.57 -18.56 7.91
N PRO A 87 -16.33 -19.58 7.47
CA PRO A 87 -17.75 -19.38 7.25
C PRO A 87 -18.40 -19.00 8.58
N THR A 88 -19.28 -18.00 8.56
CA THR A 88 -20.11 -17.61 9.71
C THR A 88 -21.14 -18.70 10.01
N ILE A 89 -20.69 -19.89 10.39
CA ILE A 89 -21.55 -20.95 10.87
C ILE A 89 -21.85 -20.57 12.31
N GLY A 90 -23.06 -20.09 12.57
CA GLY A 90 -23.52 -19.61 13.90
C GLY A 90 -23.50 -20.63 15.03
N ASN A 91 -22.85 -21.78 14.83
CA ASN A 91 -22.71 -22.83 15.82
C ASN A 91 -21.24 -22.92 16.22
N ALA A 92 -20.98 -22.73 17.52
CA ALA A 92 -19.65 -22.94 18.09
C ALA A 92 -19.06 -24.27 17.62
N THR A 93 -17.78 -24.28 17.26
CA THR A 93 -17.05 -25.47 16.87
C THR A 93 -17.11 -26.47 18.03
N ARG A 94 -17.96 -27.50 17.91
CA ARG A 94 -18.10 -28.53 18.94
C ARG A 94 -16.91 -29.47 18.80
N TRP A 95 -16.10 -29.58 19.86
CA TRP A 95 -15.07 -30.59 19.95
C TRP A 95 -15.68 -31.99 19.83
N VAL A 96 -15.23 -32.74 18.83
CA VAL A 96 -15.63 -34.13 18.61
C VAL A 96 -14.64 -35.00 19.36
N ASN A 97 -15.05 -35.53 20.53
CA ASN A 97 -14.22 -36.39 21.38
C ASN A 97 -13.76 -37.72 20.73
N VAL A 98 -14.23 -37.99 19.51
CA VAL A 98 -13.86 -39.16 18.71
C VAL A 98 -12.55 -38.94 17.95
N VAL A 99 -12.09 -37.68 17.86
CA VAL A 99 -10.87 -37.30 17.12
C VAL A 99 -9.72 -37.15 18.13
N PRO A 100 -8.62 -37.92 18.01
CA PRO A 100 -7.45 -37.76 18.86
C PRO A 100 -6.93 -36.31 18.82
N ILE A 101 -6.53 -35.77 19.98
CA ILE A 101 -6.02 -34.38 20.17
C ILE A 101 -4.87 -34.02 19.20
N LYS A 102 -4.20 -35.02 18.64
CA LYS A 102 -3.02 -34.87 17.79
C LYS A 102 -3.31 -35.16 16.32
N ILE A 103 -4.35 -34.54 15.76
CA ILE A 103 -4.56 -34.52 14.32
C ILE A 103 -4.27 -33.09 13.83
N ASN A 104 -3.22 -32.96 13.02
CA ASN A 104 -2.80 -31.71 12.43
C ASN A 104 -3.67 -31.47 11.18
N VAL A 105 -4.76 -30.70 11.31
CA VAL A 105 -5.72 -30.45 10.22
C VAL A 105 -5.34 -29.21 9.41
N PHE A 106 -4.07 -29.12 9.01
CA PHE A 106 -3.61 -28.14 8.04
C PHE A 106 -2.81 -28.87 6.95
N PRO A 107 -3.14 -28.69 5.65
CA PRO A 107 -2.28 -29.13 4.56
C PRO A 107 -1.00 -28.29 4.45
#